data_AF-A0A354A197-F1
#
_entry.id   AF-A0A354A197-F1
#
_cell.length_a   1.000
_cell.length_b   1.000
_cell.length_c   1.000
_cell.angle_alpha   90.00
_cell.angle_beta   90.00
_cell.angle_gamma   90.00
#
_symmetry.space_group_name_H-M   'P 1'
#
loop_
_entity.id
_entity.type
_entity.pdbx_description
1 polymer ?
#
loop_
_entity_poly.entity_id
_entity_poly.type
_entity_poly.pdbx_seq_one_letter_code
_entity_poly.pdbx_strand_id
1 'polypeptide(L)'
;MAKQRQIITTEQTVELLNNELMHTVKYIDKITVKGKSGETKIYEVVWEEQEATSIFRATSISLFPSKDATVNLILQYHDTIVTVDRNRPVVTLGRQIHNDIIVDDSPVSRSHARIEYRRGKFFLVDQSTNGTYIHEEGKERVRVRQTEMPLTGKGIISLGTKLGSDSSFAIFYEYQN
;
A
#
# COMPACT_ATOMS: atom_id res chain seq x y z
N MET A 1 -24.41 24.26 4.38
CA MET A 1 -24.31 24.38 5.86
C MET A 1 -22.93 23.91 6.25
N ALA A 2 -22.08 24.82 6.75
CA ALA A 2 -20.67 24.54 7.02
C ALA A 2 -20.54 23.62 8.24
N LYS A 3 -19.79 22.52 8.11
CA LYS A 3 -19.50 21.63 9.23
C LYS A 3 -18.57 22.35 10.20
N GLN A 4 -19.01 22.38 11.45
CA GLN A 4 -18.29 22.97 12.58
C GLN A 4 -16.98 22.18 12.78
N ARG A 5 -15.83 22.89 12.83
CA ARG A 5 -14.45 22.38 13.04
C ARG A 5 -13.60 22.01 11.79
N GLN A 6 -13.69 22.76 10.69
CA GLN A 6 -12.75 22.62 9.56
C GLN A 6 -12.21 23.98 9.11
N ILE A 7 -10.87 24.12 9.00
CA ILE A 7 -10.23 25.27 8.32
C ILE A 7 -9.75 24.80 6.96
N ILE A 8 -10.18 25.49 5.91
CA ILE A 8 -9.75 25.25 4.53
C ILE A 8 -8.75 26.34 4.15
N THR A 9 -7.61 25.95 3.59
CA THR A 9 -6.51 26.85 3.22
C THR A 9 -5.93 26.47 1.85
N THR A 10 -4.96 27.26 1.38
CA THR A 10 -4.34 27.11 0.05
C THR A 10 -2.86 26.73 0.16
N GLU A 11 -2.29 26.18 -0.92
CA GLU A 11 -0.88 25.77 -0.97
C GLU A 11 0.09 26.86 -0.48
N GLN A 12 -0.13 28.11 -0.90
CA GLN A 12 0.71 29.26 -0.53
C GLN A 12 0.73 29.52 0.98
N THR A 13 -0.36 29.21 1.68
CA THR A 13 -0.44 29.38 3.14
C THR A 13 0.14 28.18 3.87
N VAL A 14 0.01 26.98 3.31
CA VAL A 14 0.63 25.75 3.83
C VAL A 14 2.15 25.84 3.77
N GLU A 15 2.70 26.38 2.68
CA GLU A 15 4.15 26.59 2.51
C GLU A 15 4.76 27.55 3.55
N LEU A 16 3.95 28.37 4.22
CA LEU A 16 4.38 29.31 5.26
C LEU A 16 4.19 28.77 6.69
N LEU A 17 3.63 27.56 6.86
CA LEU A 17 3.47 26.94 8.18
C LEU A 17 4.79 26.37 8.69
N ASN A 18 5.02 26.48 9.99
CA ASN A 18 6.15 25.84 10.65
C ASN A 18 6.00 24.30 10.62
N ASN A 19 7.11 23.57 10.76
CA ASN A 19 7.14 22.10 10.66
C ASN A 19 6.13 21.39 11.59
N GLU A 20 5.82 22.00 12.73
CA GLU A 20 4.91 21.43 13.74
C GLU A 20 3.45 21.40 13.26
N LEU A 21 3.00 22.41 12.52
CA LEU A 21 1.62 22.50 12.02
C LEU A 21 1.41 21.81 10.68
N MET A 22 2.49 21.56 9.91
CA MET A 22 2.42 20.86 8.62
C MET A 22 1.78 19.47 8.73
N HIS A 23 1.91 18.80 9.87
CA HIS A 23 1.33 17.46 10.12
C HIS A 23 -0.19 17.45 10.28
N THR A 24 -0.81 18.62 10.45
CA THR A 24 -2.26 18.76 10.63
C THR A 24 -2.98 19.07 9.33
N VAL A 25 -2.25 19.21 8.22
CA VAL A 25 -2.77 19.70 6.93
C VAL A 25 -3.00 18.55 5.93
N LYS A 26 -4.21 18.43 5.38
CA LYS A 26 -4.61 17.41 4.39
C LYS A 26 -5.00 18.05 3.07
N TYR A 27 -4.47 17.59 1.94
CA TYR A 27 -4.97 18.03 0.64
C TYR A 27 -6.41 17.53 0.42
N ILE A 28 -7.32 18.43 0.07
CA ILE A 28 -8.73 18.10 -0.22
C ILE A 28 -8.94 17.93 -1.72
N ASP A 29 -8.67 18.97 -2.50
CA ASP A 29 -9.05 19.03 -3.92
C ASP A 29 -8.33 20.15 -4.69
N LYS A 30 -8.52 20.19 -6.01
CA LYS A 30 -8.04 21.25 -6.90
C LYS A 30 -9.22 22.04 -7.44
N ILE A 31 -9.26 23.35 -7.17
CA ILE A 31 -10.32 24.22 -7.70
C ILE A 31 -9.74 25.28 -8.64
N THR A 32 -10.46 25.57 -9.71
CA THR A 32 -10.15 26.72 -10.56
C THR A 32 -10.88 27.94 -10.01
N VAL A 33 -10.12 28.91 -9.48
CA VAL A 33 -10.70 30.12 -8.88
C VAL A 33 -10.88 31.18 -9.96
N LYS A 34 -12.12 31.66 -10.14
CA LYS A 34 -12.45 32.68 -11.13
C LYS A 34 -11.67 33.97 -10.83
N GLY A 35 -10.70 34.31 -11.68
CA GLY A 35 -9.84 35.51 -11.55
C GLY A 35 -8.36 35.25 -11.24
N LYS A 36 -7.93 34.00 -10.99
CA LYS A 36 -6.51 33.61 -10.95
C LYS A 36 -6.22 32.65 -12.10
N SER A 37 -5.15 32.92 -12.87
CA SER A 37 -4.68 32.00 -13.90
C SER A 37 -4.04 30.79 -13.24
N GLY A 38 -4.64 29.61 -13.43
CA GLY A 38 -4.11 28.34 -12.95
C GLY A 38 -4.91 27.70 -11.82
N GLU A 39 -4.84 26.38 -11.77
CA GLU A 39 -5.57 25.54 -10.82
C GLU A 39 -4.97 25.67 -9.40
N THR A 40 -5.79 26.04 -8.41
CA THR A 40 -5.36 26.25 -7.03
C THR A 40 -5.65 25.01 -6.18
N LYS A 41 -4.63 24.49 -5.50
CA LYS A 41 -4.73 23.36 -4.58
C LYS A 41 -5.29 23.79 -3.23
N ILE A 42 -6.21 22.99 -2.70
CA ILE A 42 -6.94 23.24 -1.46
C ILE A 42 -6.54 22.22 -0.40
N TYR A 43 -6.37 22.70 0.83
CA TYR A 43 -5.94 21.90 1.97
C TYR A 43 -6.86 22.13 3.18
N GLU A 44 -7.07 21.11 4.01
CA GLU A 44 -7.80 21.11 5.28
C GLU A 44 -6.80 21.12 6.44
N VAL A 45 -7.05 21.84 7.52
CA VAL A 45 -6.27 21.75 8.76
C VAL A 45 -7.12 21.11 9.86
N VAL A 46 -6.65 20.02 10.47
CA VAL A 46 -7.38 19.25 11.50
C VAL A 46 -6.53 19.15 12.77
N TRP A 47 -6.95 19.85 13.83
CA TRP A 47 -6.30 19.85 15.14
C TRP A 47 -7.28 19.31 16.20
N GLU A 48 -7.11 18.07 16.70
CA GLU A 48 -7.73 17.64 17.97
C GLU A 48 -7.04 16.39 18.54
N GLU A 49 -6.31 16.56 19.65
CA GLU A 49 -5.92 15.49 20.58
C GLU A 49 -6.91 15.51 21.75
N GLN A 50 -7.76 14.48 21.90
CA GLN A 50 -7.95 13.70 23.14
C GLN A 50 -9.10 12.68 23.06
N GLU A 51 -8.73 11.45 23.45
CA GLU A 51 -9.49 10.37 24.10
C GLU A 51 -10.98 10.17 23.80
N ALA A 52 -11.29 9.26 22.85
CA ALA A 52 -12.54 8.51 22.83
C ALA A 52 -12.35 7.09 22.25
N THR A 53 -13.07 6.16 22.85
CA THR A 53 -12.96 4.70 22.81
C THR A 53 -13.18 4.05 21.44
N SER A 54 -12.32 3.06 21.18
CA SER A 54 -12.63 1.76 20.54
C SER A 54 -12.96 1.62 19.04
N ILE A 55 -12.92 2.65 18.19
CA ILE A 55 -13.14 2.44 16.72
C ILE A 55 -12.10 3.12 15.80
N PHE A 56 -11.29 4.06 16.28
CA PHE A 56 -10.40 4.87 15.42
C PHE A 56 -8.89 4.54 15.50
N ARG A 57 -8.49 3.40 16.05
CA ARG A 57 -7.05 3.05 16.19
C ARG A 57 -6.40 2.44 14.94
N ALA A 58 -7.14 2.26 13.84
CA ALA A 58 -6.63 1.59 12.63
C ALA A 58 -6.01 2.53 11.57
N THR A 59 -6.06 3.85 11.75
CA THR A 59 -5.71 4.81 10.68
C THR A 59 -4.62 5.82 11.01
N SER A 60 -3.98 5.75 12.18
CA SER A 60 -2.80 6.58 12.50
C SER A 60 -1.45 5.88 12.31
N ILE A 61 -1.44 4.64 11.80
CA ILE A 61 -0.21 4.01 11.30
C ILE A 61 0.17 4.70 9.98
N SER A 62 1.09 5.66 10.11
CA SER A 62 1.92 6.26 9.05
C SER A 62 1.17 6.72 7.79
N LEU A 63 0.46 7.85 7.89
CA LEU A 63 -0.23 8.44 6.73
C LEU A 63 0.61 9.41 5.89
N PHE A 64 1.88 9.65 6.22
CA PHE A 64 2.79 10.40 5.35
C PHE A 64 4.18 9.77 5.33
N PRO A 65 4.55 8.97 4.31
CA PRO A 65 5.96 8.77 4.01
C PRO A 65 6.58 10.15 3.74
N SER A 66 7.68 10.46 4.41
CA SER A 66 8.45 11.68 4.14
C SER A 66 8.82 11.71 2.65
N LYS A 67 9.07 12.91 2.11
CA LYS A 67 9.47 13.12 0.70
C LYS A 67 10.72 12.30 0.30
N ASP A 68 11.42 11.74 1.29
CA ASP A 68 12.61 10.88 1.20
C ASP A 68 12.43 9.47 1.80
N ALA A 69 11.25 9.10 2.33
CA ALA A 69 11.01 7.71 2.76
C ALA A 69 10.84 6.83 1.53
N THR A 70 11.94 6.23 1.08
CA THR A 70 11.94 5.20 0.06
C THR A 70 11.32 3.94 0.65
N VAL A 71 9.99 3.84 0.58
CA VAL A 71 9.31 2.61 0.98
C VAL A 71 9.51 1.55 -0.09
N ASN A 72 9.86 0.36 0.35
CA ASN A 72 10.17 -0.77 -0.50
C ASN A 72 9.57 -2.05 0.10
N LEU A 73 9.09 -2.93 -0.77
CA LEU A 73 8.63 -4.25 -0.40
C LEU A 73 9.64 -5.26 -0.90
N ILE A 74 10.24 -6.02 0.01
CA ILE A 74 11.10 -7.13 -0.35
C ILE A 74 10.26 -8.38 -0.46
N LEU A 75 10.45 -9.12 -1.54
CA LEU A 75 9.90 -10.45 -1.78
C LEU A 75 11.05 -11.44 -1.82
N GLN A 76 10.97 -12.51 -1.04
CA GLN A 76 11.95 -13.58 -1.02
C GLN A 76 11.29 -14.92 -1.32
N TYR A 77 11.83 -15.64 -2.31
CA TYR A 77 11.44 -16.99 -2.65
C TYR A 77 12.69 -17.82 -2.96
N HIS A 78 13.00 -18.80 -2.11
CA HIS A 78 14.29 -19.49 -2.10
C HIS A 78 15.46 -18.49 -2.15
N ASP A 79 16.32 -18.60 -3.16
CA ASP A 79 17.48 -17.72 -3.39
C ASP A 79 17.12 -16.44 -4.19
N THR A 80 15.87 -16.31 -4.62
CA THR A 80 15.40 -15.16 -5.39
C THR A 80 14.91 -14.07 -4.44
N ILE A 81 15.54 -12.89 -4.51
CA ILE A 81 15.11 -11.70 -3.77
C ILE A 81 14.76 -10.61 -4.78
N VAL A 82 13.54 -10.06 -4.64
CA VAL A 82 13.01 -9.04 -5.54
C VAL A 82 12.48 -7.88 -4.72
N THR A 83 12.89 -6.66 -5.06
CA THR A 83 12.36 -5.44 -4.44
C THR A 83 11.29 -4.79 -5.34
N VAL A 84 10.18 -4.38 -4.73
CA VAL A 84 9.16 -3.53 -5.34
C VAL A 84 9.28 -2.14 -4.72
N ASP A 85 9.36 -1.11 -5.56
CA ASP A 85 9.46 0.28 -5.12
C ASP A 85 8.95 1.23 -6.22
N ARG A 86 9.22 2.54 -6.10
CA ARG A 86 8.81 3.53 -7.09
C ARG A 86 9.46 3.34 -8.47
N ASN A 87 10.69 2.84 -8.52
CA ASN A 87 11.47 2.64 -9.74
C ASN A 87 11.16 1.28 -10.39
N ARG A 88 10.79 0.28 -9.59
CA ARG A 88 10.25 -1.01 -10.03
C ARG A 88 8.85 -1.21 -9.47
N PRO A 89 7.84 -0.54 -10.05
CA PRO A 89 6.50 -0.50 -9.48
C PRO A 89 5.67 -1.76 -9.70
N VAL A 90 6.16 -2.71 -10.51
CA VAL A 90 5.46 -3.97 -10.78
C VAL A 90 6.44 -5.13 -10.71
N VAL A 91 6.04 -6.18 -10.00
CA VAL A 91 6.73 -7.48 -9.94
C VAL A 91 5.71 -8.58 -10.16
N THR A 92 5.99 -9.50 -11.06
CA THR A 92 5.10 -10.58 -11.50
C THR A 92 5.44 -11.90 -10.82
N LEU A 93 4.42 -12.68 -10.47
CA LEU A 93 4.57 -13.99 -9.86
C LEU A 93 3.74 -15.02 -10.62
N GLY A 94 4.32 -16.20 -10.87
CA GLY A 94 3.62 -17.27 -11.55
C GLY A 94 4.52 -18.45 -11.89
N ARG A 95 3.96 -19.42 -12.60
CA ARG A 95 4.65 -20.67 -12.93
C ARG A 95 5.63 -20.56 -14.09
N GLN A 96 5.36 -19.65 -15.03
CA GLN A 96 6.18 -19.55 -16.24
C GLN A 96 7.39 -18.66 -16.03
N ILE A 97 8.43 -18.92 -16.82
CA ILE A 97 9.73 -18.26 -16.74
C ILE A 97 9.73 -16.76 -17.04
N HIS A 98 8.62 -16.22 -17.57
CA HIS A 98 8.49 -14.79 -17.83
C HIS A 98 8.16 -13.97 -16.57
N ASN A 99 7.85 -14.63 -15.44
CA ASN A 99 7.59 -13.94 -14.19
C ASN A 99 8.89 -13.65 -13.44
N ASP A 100 8.89 -12.58 -12.66
CA ASP A 100 10.02 -12.18 -11.82
C ASP A 100 10.27 -13.18 -10.69
N ILE A 101 9.19 -13.74 -10.11
CA ILE A 101 9.24 -14.85 -9.16
C ILE A 101 8.54 -16.06 -9.79
N ILE A 102 9.32 -17.10 -10.03
CA ILE A 102 8.88 -18.32 -10.69
C ILE A 102 8.59 -19.38 -9.62
N VAL A 103 7.32 -19.72 -9.43
CA VAL A 103 6.89 -20.82 -8.56
C VAL A 103 6.39 -21.97 -9.44
N ASP A 104 7.26 -22.93 -9.72
CA ASP A 104 6.96 -24.04 -10.63
C ASP A 104 6.14 -25.15 -9.96
N ASP A 105 4.84 -24.91 -9.84
CA ASP A 105 3.90 -25.89 -9.29
C ASP A 105 2.55 -25.89 -10.03
N SER A 106 1.95 -27.07 -10.20
CA SER A 106 0.72 -27.27 -10.97
C SER A 106 -0.46 -26.35 -10.60
N PRO A 107 -0.82 -26.12 -9.32
CA PRO A 107 -1.86 -25.18 -8.93
C PRO A 107 -1.53 -23.70 -9.21
N VAL A 108 -0.27 -23.37 -9.55
CA VAL A 108 0.16 -22.01 -9.90
C VAL A 108 -0.14 -21.74 -11.38
N SER A 109 -0.73 -20.57 -11.61
CA SER A 109 -1.10 -20.12 -12.96
C SER A 109 0.12 -19.60 -13.69
N ARG A 110 0.11 -19.64 -15.02
CA ARG A 110 1.24 -19.18 -15.85
C ARG A 110 1.65 -17.74 -15.53
N SER A 111 0.66 -16.85 -15.41
CA SER A 111 0.76 -15.54 -14.77
C SER A 111 -0.28 -15.55 -13.66
N HIS A 112 0.14 -15.59 -12.40
CA HIS A 112 -0.76 -15.87 -11.30
C HIS A 112 -1.18 -14.59 -10.56
N ALA A 113 -0.20 -13.81 -10.16
CA ALA A 113 -0.40 -12.56 -9.46
C ALA A 113 0.69 -11.56 -9.84
N ARG A 114 0.51 -10.31 -9.42
CA ARG A 114 1.57 -9.30 -9.45
C ARG A 114 1.48 -8.44 -8.20
N ILE A 115 2.62 -7.93 -7.76
CA ILE A 115 2.70 -6.86 -6.77
C ILE A 115 2.78 -5.53 -7.52
N GLU A 116 1.95 -4.57 -7.12
CA GLU A 116 1.97 -3.20 -7.64
C GLU A 116 2.29 -2.19 -6.53
N TYR A 117 3.24 -1.30 -6.79
CA TYR A 117 3.44 -0.08 -6.02
C TYR A 117 2.66 1.08 -6.64
N ARG A 118 1.71 1.63 -5.90
CA ARG A 118 0.92 2.79 -6.33
C ARG A 118 0.50 3.63 -5.13
N ARG A 119 0.58 4.96 -5.27
CA ARG A 119 0.21 5.93 -4.22
C ARG A 119 0.88 5.66 -2.86
N GLY A 120 2.15 5.25 -2.86
CA GLY A 120 2.90 4.98 -1.63
C GLY A 120 2.56 3.66 -0.93
N LYS A 121 1.87 2.74 -1.60
CA LYS A 121 1.41 1.47 -1.02
C LYS A 121 1.66 0.31 -1.99
N PHE A 122 1.78 -0.89 -1.42
CA PHE A 122 1.91 -2.14 -2.17
C PHE A 122 0.60 -2.91 -2.18
N PHE A 123 0.26 -3.49 -3.33
CA PHE A 123 -0.94 -4.28 -3.53
C PHE A 123 -0.58 -5.60 -4.19
N LEU A 124 -1.12 -6.70 -3.67
CA LEU A 124 -1.18 -7.95 -4.42
C LEU A 124 -2.41 -7.93 -5.32
N VAL A 125 -2.23 -8.14 -6.62
CA VAL A 125 -3.31 -8.28 -7.59
C VAL A 125 -3.33 -9.72 -8.09
N ASP A 126 -4.36 -10.47 -7.69
CA ASP A 126 -4.55 -11.86 -8.12
C ASP A 126 -5.34 -11.90 -9.44
N GLN A 127 -4.85 -12.69 -10.40
CA GLN A 127 -5.52 -12.94 -11.68
C GLN A 127 -5.67 -14.45 -11.95
N SER A 128 -5.55 -15.25 -10.89
CA SER A 128 -5.34 -16.69 -11.01
C SER A 128 -6.65 -17.48 -11.01
N THR A 129 -6.54 -18.75 -11.39
CA THR A 129 -7.66 -19.69 -11.32
C THR A 129 -7.92 -20.14 -9.88
N ASN A 130 -6.86 -20.45 -9.14
CA ASN A 130 -6.94 -21.09 -7.82
C ASN A 130 -6.90 -20.09 -6.65
N GLY A 131 -6.57 -18.84 -6.92
CA GLY A 131 -6.42 -17.78 -5.91
C GLY A 131 -5.06 -17.83 -5.21
N THR A 132 -4.76 -16.72 -4.54
CA THR A 132 -3.57 -16.50 -3.74
C THR A 132 -3.94 -16.50 -2.25
N TYR A 133 -3.12 -17.12 -1.42
CA TYR A 133 -3.29 -17.13 0.03
C TYR A 133 -2.24 -16.24 0.68
N ILE A 134 -2.69 -15.37 1.59
CA ILE A 134 -1.83 -14.41 2.29
C ILE A 134 -1.96 -14.65 3.80
N HIS A 135 -0.81 -14.74 4.46
CA HIS A 135 -0.70 -14.78 5.91
C HIS A 135 0.19 -13.64 6.38
N GLU A 136 -0.43 -12.53 6.78
CA GLU A 136 0.27 -11.41 7.41
C GLU A 136 0.46 -11.69 8.91
N GLU A 137 1.62 -11.33 9.45
CA GLU A 137 1.91 -11.50 10.86
C GLU A 137 0.87 -10.77 11.74
N GLY A 138 0.30 -11.49 12.71
CA GLY A 138 -0.72 -10.94 13.60
C GLY A 138 -2.13 -10.82 12.99
N LYS A 139 -2.35 -11.30 11.76
CA LYS A 139 -3.67 -11.32 11.11
C LYS A 139 -4.12 -12.74 10.74
N GLU A 140 -5.42 -12.90 10.55
CA GLU A 140 -5.97 -14.14 10.00
C GLU A 140 -5.55 -14.34 8.54
N ARG A 141 -5.51 -15.60 8.12
CA ARG A 141 -5.20 -15.96 6.74
C ARG A 141 -6.33 -15.53 5.81
N VAL A 142 -5.98 -14.87 4.71
CA VAL A 142 -6.92 -14.39 3.70
C VAL A 142 -6.67 -15.09 2.37
N ARG A 143 -7.74 -15.38 1.63
CA ARG A 143 -7.67 -15.82 0.24
C ARG A 143 -8.10 -14.68 -0.68
N VAL A 144 -7.23 -14.32 -1.60
CA VAL A 144 -7.45 -13.31 -2.64
C VAL A 144 -7.66 -14.04 -3.96
N ARG A 145 -8.73 -13.75 -4.70
CA ARG A 145 -8.98 -14.35 -6.01
C ARG A 145 -9.61 -13.33 -6.94
N GLN A 146 -9.01 -13.11 -8.11
CA GLN A 146 -9.50 -12.17 -9.13
C GLN A 146 -9.81 -10.78 -8.56
N THR A 147 -9.01 -10.35 -7.58
CA THR A 147 -9.16 -9.09 -6.85
C THR A 147 -7.80 -8.67 -6.33
N GLU A 148 -7.76 -7.55 -5.61
CA GLU A 148 -6.55 -6.99 -5.02
C GLU A 148 -6.65 -6.86 -3.51
N MET A 149 -5.49 -6.93 -2.84
CA MET A 149 -5.36 -6.73 -1.40
C MET A 149 -4.12 -5.89 -1.09
N PRO A 150 -4.21 -4.87 -0.22
CA PRO A 150 -3.04 -4.14 0.24
C PRO A 150 -2.11 -5.06 1.06
N LEU A 151 -0.80 -4.94 0.83
CA LEU A 151 0.22 -5.61 1.63
C LEU A 151 0.81 -4.62 2.63
N THR A 152 0.85 -5.02 3.91
CA THR A 152 1.45 -4.25 5.02
C THR A 152 2.32 -5.15 5.89
N GLY A 153 3.28 -4.54 6.58
CA GLY A 153 4.17 -5.25 7.51
C GLY A 153 4.93 -6.39 6.81
N LYS A 154 4.91 -7.57 7.41
CA LYS A 154 5.55 -8.77 6.86
C LYS A 154 4.62 -9.97 6.90
N GLY A 155 4.89 -10.94 6.03
CA GLY A 155 4.06 -12.13 5.95
C GLY A 155 4.50 -13.08 4.85
N ILE A 156 3.58 -13.99 4.52
CA ILE A 156 3.80 -15.06 3.55
C ILE A 156 2.69 -15.03 2.50
N ILE A 157 3.09 -15.16 1.24
CA ILE A 157 2.22 -15.34 0.08
C ILE A 157 2.41 -16.78 -0.43
N SER A 158 1.31 -17.46 -0.72
CA SER A 158 1.30 -18.78 -1.36
C SER A 158 0.36 -18.76 -2.57
N LEU A 159 0.88 -19.19 -3.71
CA LEU A 159 0.16 -19.15 -4.98
C LEU A 159 -0.57 -20.47 -5.21
N GLY A 160 -1.87 -20.41 -5.49
CA GLY A 160 -2.68 -21.56 -5.91
C GLY A 160 -2.97 -22.63 -4.86
N THR A 161 -2.16 -22.75 -3.81
CA THR A 161 -2.33 -23.71 -2.71
C THR A 161 -2.30 -23.02 -1.35
N LYS A 162 -3.00 -23.62 -0.39
CA LYS A 162 -2.95 -23.16 1.00
C LYS A 162 -1.56 -23.47 1.58
N LEU A 163 -1.05 -22.58 2.43
CA LEU A 163 0.12 -22.86 3.25
C LEU A 163 -0.17 -24.10 4.13
N GLY A 164 0.48 -25.22 3.78
CA GLY A 164 0.46 -26.49 4.50
C GLY A 164 1.71 -26.68 5.36
N SER A 165 2.00 -27.91 5.77
CA SER A 165 3.22 -28.26 6.50
C SER A 165 4.50 -28.16 5.65
N ASP A 166 4.36 -28.18 4.33
CA ASP A 166 5.44 -28.04 3.37
C ASP A 166 5.44 -26.60 2.83
N SER A 167 6.29 -25.75 3.40
CA SER A 167 6.43 -24.33 3.07
C SER A 167 7.27 -24.09 1.79
N SER A 168 7.50 -25.12 0.97
CA SER A 168 8.35 -25.03 -0.23
C SER A 168 7.89 -23.99 -1.28
N PHE A 169 6.65 -23.51 -1.18
CA PHE A 169 6.09 -22.49 -2.08
C PHE A 169 5.83 -21.14 -1.39
N ALA A 170 6.35 -20.95 -0.17
CA ALA A 170 6.19 -19.74 0.61
C ALA A 170 7.05 -18.60 0.05
N ILE A 171 6.40 -17.55 -0.44
CA ILE A 171 7.04 -16.29 -0.79
C ILE A 171 6.94 -15.39 0.43
N PHE A 172 8.06 -15.07 1.06
CA PHE A 172 8.11 -14.13 2.17
C PHE A 172 8.06 -12.72 1.65
N TYR A 173 7.34 -11.85 2.34
CA TYR A 173 7.38 -10.43 2.06
C TYR A 173 7.64 -9.63 3.33
N GLU A 174 8.36 -8.52 3.19
CA GLU A 174 8.61 -7.58 4.27
C GLU A 174 8.60 -6.14 3.74
N TYR A 175 7.81 -5.31 4.40
CA TYR A 175 7.74 -3.87 4.18
C TYR A 175 8.92 -3.19 4.88
N GLN A 176 9.69 -2.41 4.14
CA GLN A 176 10.81 -1.62 4.64
C GLN A 176 10.55 -0.14 4.36
N ASN A 177 10.94 0.70 5.32
CA ASN A 177 10.65 2.14 5.36
C ASN A 177 11.87 2.93 5.80
#